data_AF-A0A8T4KQS2-F1
#
_entry.id   AF-A0A8T4KQS2-F1
#
_cell.length_a   1.000
_cell.length_b   1.000
_cell.length_c   1.000
_cell.angle_alpha   90.00
_cell.angle_beta   90.00
_cell.angle_gamma   90.00
#
_symmetry.space_group_name_H-M   'P 1'
#
loop_
_entity.id
_entity.type
_entity.pdbx_description
1 polymer ?
#
loop_
_entity_poly.entity_id
_entity_poly.type
_entity_poly.pdbx_seq_one_letter_code
_entity_poly.pdbx_strand_id
1 'polypeptide(L)'
;MGAIDPGLNVANFYALEALYLLSRKAISRRKLMLELGLSESKTRTLLQHMQGIKYIKPTTKGYALTEKGMKGALKLQGIIKDMKSIDLGNLIDSRKGFALHAKHLRSGMRTYEIRDIAIKAGAEGALVLRASNNGLKFVDPATREYEQKLHSIERQLKGLRNNDTVIVSFAQNAENAKAGLWNIIENLINAG
;
A
#
# COMPACT_ATOMS: atom_id res chain seq x y z
N MET A 1 -12.03 -10.33 -9.72
CA MET A 1 -10.91 -9.63 -10.37
C MET A 1 -9.90 -10.72 -10.77
N GLY A 2 -8.92 -10.42 -11.62
CA GLY A 2 -7.92 -11.44 -12.01
C GLY A 2 -6.61 -11.16 -11.29
N ALA A 3 -5.88 -12.19 -10.88
CA ALA A 3 -4.59 -12.07 -10.19
C ALA A 3 -3.57 -11.20 -10.96
N ILE A 4 -2.68 -10.51 -10.26
CA ILE A 4 -1.49 -9.88 -10.90
C ILE A 4 -0.61 -10.99 -11.47
N ASP A 5 0.04 -10.71 -12.61
CA ASP A 5 1.00 -11.65 -13.23
C ASP A 5 2.00 -12.14 -12.17
N PRO A 6 2.10 -13.46 -11.92
CA PRO A 6 3.04 -14.03 -10.95
C PRO A 6 4.48 -13.58 -11.20
N GLY A 7 4.83 -13.25 -12.45
CA GLY A 7 6.12 -12.66 -12.80
C GLY A 7 6.40 -11.33 -12.11
N LEU A 8 5.40 -10.56 -11.67
CA LEU A 8 5.59 -9.33 -10.90
C LEU A 8 5.91 -9.60 -9.41
N ASN A 9 5.60 -10.81 -8.92
CA ASN A 9 5.74 -11.21 -7.52
C ASN A 9 7.23 -11.45 -7.11
N VAL A 10 8.09 -11.77 -8.07
CA VAL A 10 9.49 -12.18 -7.83
C VAL A 10 10.37 -11.08 -7.18
N ALA A 11 9.93 -9.82 -7.15
CA ALA A 11 10.68 -8.71 -6.55
C ALA A 11 10.02 -8.10 -5.30
N ASN A 12 9.16 -8.85 -4.60
CA ASN A 12 8.46 -8.41 -3.39
C ASN A 12 7.53 -7.21 -3.67
N PHE A 13 7.07 -6.53 -2.61
CA PHE A 13 6.23 -5.34 -2.72
C PHE A 13 6.82 -4.17 -3.54
N TYR A 14 8.14 -4.10 -3.73
CA TYR A 14 8.78 -2.99 -4.46
C TYR A 14 8.35 -2.92 -5.93
N ALA A 15 8.04 -4.05 -6.56
CA ALA A 15 7.51 -4.05 -7.92
C ALA A 15 6.10 -3.45 -8.01
N LEU A 16 5.26 -3.72 -7.00
CA LEU A 16 3.93 -3.12 -6.89
C LEU A 16 4.02 -1.63 -6.60
N GLU A 17 4.91 -1.24 -5.69
CA GLU A 17 5.16 0.18 -5.39
C GLU A 17 5.68 0.92 -6.62
N ALA A 18 6.66 0.37 -7.34
CA ALA A 18 7.16 0.94 -8.58
C ALA A 18 6.06 1.05 -9.65
N LEU A 19 5.24 0.00 -9.80
CA LEU A 19 4.10 0.00 -10.73
C LEU A 19 3.10 1.13 -10.41
N TYR A 20 2.77 1.31 -9.13
CA TYR A 20 1.89 2.38 -8.66
C TYR A 20 2.48 3.78 -8.90
N LEU A 21 3.76 3.98 -8.60
CA LEU A 21 4.44 5.26 -8.83
C LEU A 21 4.46 5.60 -10.33
N LEU A 22 4.81 4.62 -11.16
CA LEU A 22 4.90 4.76 -12.61
C LEU A 22 3.54 4.90 -13.30
N SER A 23 2.44 4.50 -12.65
CA SER A 23 1.09 4.70 -13.20
C SER A 23 0.70 6.18 -13.29
N ARG A 24 1.37 7.04 -12.52
CA ARG A 24 1.08 8.48 -12.47
C ARG A 24 1.87 9.26 -13.52
N LYS A 25 3.11 8.85 -13.79
CA LYS A 25 4.01 9.45 -14.78
C LYS A 25 5.26 8.62 -14.97
N ALA A 26 6.02 8.92 -16.02
CA ALA A 26 7.38 8.39 -16.17
C ALA A 26 8.31 8.90 -15.05
N ILE A 27 9.20 8.04 -14.55
CA ILE A 27 10.09 8.34 -13.42
C ILE A 27 11.52 7.86 -13.73
N SER A 28 12.51 8.69 -13.39
CA SER A 28 13.93 8.33 -13.53
C SER A 28 14.37 7.24 -12.54
N ARG A 29 15.41 6.46 -12.88
CA ARG A 29 15.99 5.45 -11.97
C ARG A 29 16.36 6.05 -10.62
N ARG A 30 17.04 7.21 -10.62
CA ARG A 30 17.46 7.92 -9.40
C ARG A 30 16.27 8.28 -8.52
N LYS A 31 15.17 8.74 -9.12
CA LYS A 31 13.96 9.04 -8.35
C LYS A 31 13.29 7.77 -7.81
N LEU A 32 13.23 6.69 -8.58
CA LEU A 32 12.72 5.41 -8.08
C LEU A 32 13.56 4.86 -6.92
N MET A 33 14.89 4.98 -6.96
CA MET A 33 15.75 4.60 -5.83
C MET A 33 15.34 5.31 -4.54
N LEU A 34 15.12 6.63 -4.61
CA LEU A 34 14.75 7.44 -3.44
C LEU A 34 13.35 7.10 -2.91
N GLU A 35 12.36 6.98 -3.78
CA GLU A 35 10.97 6.68 -3.40
C GLU A 35 10.84 5.26 -2.81
N LEU A 36 11.54 4.30 -3.40
CA LEU A 36 11.51 2.90 -2.97
C LEU A 36 12.43 2.63 -1.76
N GLY A 37 13.42 3.48 -1.50
CA GLY A 37 14.44 3.23 -0.47
C GLY A 37 15.45 2.14 -0.86
N LEU A 38 15.61 1.88 -2.17
CA LEU A 38 16.47 0.82 -2.67
C LEU A 38 17.84 1.35 -3.08
N SER A 39 18.87 0.50 -2.89
CA SER A 39 20.20 0.75 -3.46
C SER A 39 20.17 0.76 -4.99
N GLU A 40 21.23 1.30 -5.61
CA GLU A 40 21.33 1.35 -7.07
C GLU A 40 21.28 -0.06 -7.68
N SER A 41 22.01 -1.01 -7.11
CA SER A 41 22.04 -2.40 -7.57
C SER A 41 20.65 -3.04 -7.48
N LYS A 42 19.95 -2.91 -6.34
CA LYS A 42 18.60 -3.47 -6.17
C LYS A 42 17.60 -2.82 -7.13
N THR A 43 17.67 -1.50 -7.31
CA THR A 43 16.78 -0.78 -8.23
C THR A 43 17.05 -1.17 -9.68
N ARG A 44 18.31 -1.36 -10.07
CA ARG A 44 18.67 -1.84 -11.41
C ARG A 44 18.08 -3.22 -11.67
N THR A 45 18.23 -4.16 -10.72
CA THR A 45 17.67 -5.51 -10.83
C THR A 45 16.14 -5.47 -10.93
N LEU A 46 15.47 -4.67 -10.10
CA LEU A 46 14.01 -4.49 -10.17
C LEU A 46 13.55 -3.99 -11.54
N LEU A 47 14.21 -2.96 -12.07
CA LEU A 47 13.86 -2.39 -13.37
C LEU A 47 14.11 -3.38 -14.51
N GLN A 48 15.24 -4.08 -14.51
CA GLN A 48 15.56 -5.12 -15.49
C GLN A 48 14.50 -6.23 -15.47
N HIS A 49 14.11 -6.68 -14.27
CA HIS A 49 13.05 -7.66 -14.09
C HIS A 49 11.72 -7.18 -14.68
N MET A 50 11.25 -5.99 -14.27
CA MET A 50 10.00 -5.39 -14.76
C MET A 50 10.00 -5.15 -16.28
N GLN A 51 11.16 -4.83 -16.87
CA GLN A 51 11.33 -4.74 -18.31
C GLN A 51 11.24 -6.12 -18.98
N GLY A 52 11.89 -7.14 -18.40
CA GLY A 52 11.88 -8.52 -18.89
C GLY A 52 10.46 -9.09 -18.98
N ILE A 53 9.61 -8.82 -17.99
CA ILE A 53 8.19 -9.20 -18.00
C ILE A 53 7.29 -8.21 -18.77
N LYS A 54 7.88 -7.22 -19.45
CA LYS A 54 7.25 -6.21 -20.31
C LYS A 54 6.25 -5.29 -19.59
N TYR A 55 6.42 -5.03 -18.30
CA TYR A 55 5.58 -4.09 -17.54
C TYR A 55 6.00 -2.64 -17.75
N ILE A 56 7.29 -2.40 -17.96
CA ILE A 56 7.85 -1.04 -18.13
C ILE A 56 8.74 -0.97 -19.37
N LYS A 57 8.93 0.24 -19.89
CA LYS A 57 9.83 0.56 -20.99
C LYS A 57 10.66 1.81 -20.68
N PRO A 58 11.90 1.89 -21.17
CA PRO A 58 12.68 3.12 -21.07
C PRO A 58 12.11 4.20 -22.00
N THR A 59 12.29 5.45 -21.62
CA THR A 59 11.87 6.66 -22.32
C THR A 59 12.90 7.77 -22.07
N THR A 60 12.82 8.87 -22.80
CA THR A 60 13.66 10.05 -22.56
C THR A 60 13.45 10.68 -21.17
N LYS A 61 12.34 10.40 -20.49
CA LYS A 61 12.00 10.92 -19.16
C LYS A 61 12.21 9.90 -18.02
N GLY A 62 12.87 8.77 -18.30
CA GLY A 62 13.04 7.65 -17.37
C GLY A 62 12.25 6.43 -17.81
N TYR A 63 11.61 5.73 -16.89
CA TYR A 63 10.81 4.54 -17.19
C TYR A 63 9.33 4.89 -17.23
N ALA A 64 8.57 4.27 -18.12
CA ALA A 64 7.12 4.42 -18.21
C ALA A 64 6.46 3.03 -18.30
N LEU A 65 5.18 2.95 -17.95
CA LEU A 65 4.42 1.71 -18.12
C LEU A 65 4.22 1.38 -19.61
N THR A 66 4.23 0.10 -19.93
CA THR A 66 3.68 -0.42 -21.18
C THR A 66 2.15 -0.54 -21.07
N GLU A 67 1.48 -0.98 -22.13
CA GLU A 67 0.05 -1.34 -22.05
C GLU A 67 -0.19 -2.48 -21.04
N LYS A 68 0.69 -3.49 -21.01
CA LYS A 68 0.65 -4.58 -20.02
C LYS A 68 0.80 -4.04 -18.60
N GLY A 69 1.77 -3.15 -18.39
CA GLY A 69 1.96 -2.47 -17.11
C GLY A 69 0.75 -1.65 -16.69
N MET A 70 0.16 -0.90 -17.62
CA MET A 70 -1.03 -0.10 -17.36
C MET A 70 -2.22 -0.97 -16.92
N LYS A 71 -2.45 -2.11 -17.57
CA LYS A 71 -3.47 -3.09 -17.14
C LYS A 71 -3.22 -3.60 -15.72
N GLY A 72 -1.97 -3.82 -15.35
CA GLY A 72 -1.60 -4.16 -13.97
C GLY A 72 -1.87 -3.01 -12.98
N ALA A 73 -1.48 -1.79 -13.35
CA ALA A 73 -1.69 -0.61 -12.52
C ALA A 73 -3.16 -0.27 -12.28
N LEU A 74 -4.05 -0.54 -13.25
CA LEU A 74 -5.49 -0.38 -13.08
C LEU A 74 -6.05 -1.24 -11.94
N LYS A 75 -5.46 -2.42 -11.67
CA LYS A 75 -5.86 -3.26 -10.53
C LYS A 75 -5.50 -2.59 -9.21
N LEU A 76 -4.30 -2.00 -9.14
CA LEU A 76 -3.87 -1.20 -7.98
C LEU A 76 -4.78 0.00 -7.78
N GLN A 77 -5.13 0.74 -8.83
CA GLN A 77 -6.02 1.90 -8.76
C GLN A 77 -7.47 1.53 -8.39
N GLY A 78 -7.90 0.30 -8.69
CA GLY A 78 -9.20 -0.21 -8.24
C GLY A 78 -9.29 -0.36 -6.72
N ILE A 79 -8.15 -0.54 -6.04
CA ILE A 79 -8.07 -0.70 -4.58
C ILE A 79 -7.61 0.60 -3.92
N ILE A 80 -6.50 1.17 -4.40
CA ILE A 80 -5.79 2.30 -3.80
C ILE A 80 -6.38 3.61 -4.31
N LYS A 81 -7.13 4.28 -3.43
CA LYS A 81 -7.59 5.66 -3.68
C LYS A 81 -6.54 6.68 -3.25
N ASP A 82 -5.95 6.47 -2.08
CA ASP A 82 -4.80 7.25 -1.61
C ASP A 82 -3.93 6.37 -0.69
N MET A 83 -2.66 6.73 -0.57
CA MET A 83 -1.74 6.03 0.33
C MET A 83 -0.62 6.97 0.76
N LYS A 84 -0.33 6.99 2.07
CA LYS A 84 0.70 7.89 2.62
C LYS A 84 1.14 7.52 4.03
N SER A 85 2.28 8.06 4.42
CA SER A 85 2.70 8.08 5.82
C SER A 85 1.74 8.93 6.64
N ILE A 86 1.45 8.46 7.86
CA ILE A 86 0.63 9.16 8.83
C ILE A 86 1.28 9.11 10.22
N ASP A 87 0.98 10.12 11.01
CA ASP A 87 1.25 10.12 12.43
C ASP A 87 0.13 9.40 13.18
N LEU A 88 0.48 8.46 14.05
CA LEU A 88 -0.48 7.73 14.87
C LEU A 88 -0.81 8.48 16.17
N GLY A 89 -0.02 9.50 16.52
CA GLY A 89 -0.15 10.22 17.78
C GLY A 89 -0.20 9.26 18.97
N ASN A 90 -1.13 9.50 19.89
CA ASN A 90 -1.29 8.70 21.12
C ASN A 90 -2.13 7.43 20.93
N LEU A 91 -2.47 7.07 19.68
CA LEU A 91 -3.15 5.80 19.40
C LEU A 91 -2.16 4.64 19.56
N ILE A 92 -0.96 4.79 19.00
CA ILE A 92 0.13 3.82 19.09
C ILE A 92 1.42 4.63 19.27
N ASP A 93 1.81 4.82 20.52
CA ASP A 93 2.89 5.73 20.90
C ASP A 93 4.20 5.41 20.19
N SER A 94 4.87 6.43 19.67
CA SER A 94 6.21 6.34 19.05
C SER A 94 6.32 5.45 17.80
N ARG A 95 5.21 5.04 17.17
CA ARG A 95 5.26 4.22 15.93
C ARG A 95 5.02 5.06 14.69
N LYS A 96 5.64 4.65 13.58
CA LYS A 96 5.39 5.23 12.25
C LYS A 96 4.23 4.48 11.61
N GLY A 97 3.26 5.21 11.10
CA GLY A 97 2.11 4.66 10.37
C GLY A 97 2.22 4.87 8.87
N PHE A 98 1.73 3.89 8.10
CA PHE A 98 1.51 4.02 6.67
C PHE A 98 0.07 3.58 6.37
N ALA A 99 -0.71 4.49 5.82
CA ALA A 99 -2.15 4.32 5.64
C ALA A 99 -2.51 4.13 4.17
N LEU A 100 -3.40 3.16 3.92
CA LEU A 100 -4.13 2.95 2.69
C LEU A 100 -5.55 3.45 2.87
N HIS A 101 -5.98 4.35 1.99
CA HIS A 101 -7.39 4.63 1.77
C HIS A 101 -7.87 3.79 0.59
N ALA A 102 -8.73 2.80 0.86
CA ALA A 102 -9.32 1.94 -0.14
C ALA A 102 -10.81 2.21 -0.34
N LYS A 103 -11.25 2.24 -1.60
CA LYS A 103 -12.67 2.44 -1.93
C LYS A 103 -13.43 1.13 -1.80
N HIS A 104 -14.39 1.08 -0.87
CA HIS A 104 -15.39 0.00 -0.78
C HIS A 104 -14.77 -1.41 -0.77
N LEU A 105 -13.64 -1.58 -0.08
CA LEU A 105 -12.93 -2.84 -0.01
C LEU A 105 -13.79 -3.88 0.72
N ARG A 106 -14.43 -4.77 -0.03
CA ARG A 106 -15.01 -6.01 0.49
C ARG A 106 -13.89 -7.04 0.60
N SER A 107 -12.98 -6.78 1.53
CA SER A 107 -11.95 -7.75 1.90
C SER A 107 -12.67 -9.01 2.40
N GLY A 108 -12.51 -10.13 1.70
CA GLY A 108 -12.86 -11.45 2.23
C GLY A 108 -11.96 -11.86 3.40
N MET A 109 -10.84 -11.15 3.61
CA MET A 109 -9.94 -11.36 4.73
C MET A 109 -10.46 -10.72 6.01
N ARG A 110 -10.33 -11.47 7.11
CA ARG A 110 -10.61 -11.04 8.47
C ARG A 110 -9.51 -10.11 8.98
N THR A 111 -9.84 -9.26 9.94
CA THR A 111 -8.91 -8.25 10.49
C THR A 111 -7.60 -8.87 11.01
N TYR A 112 -7.66 -10.04 11.64
CA TYR A 112 -6.45 -10.71 12.13
C TYR A 112 -5.57 -11.26 11.01
N GLU A 113 -6.16 -11.72 9.90
CA GLU A 113 -5.40 -12.20 8.73
C GLU A 113 -4.61 -11.04 8.11
N ILE A 114 -5.22 -9.85 8.01
CA ILE A 114 -4.56 -8.63 7.55
C ILE A 114 -3.39 -8.26 8.48
N ARG A 115 -3.56 -8.39 9.80
CA ARG A 115 -2.49 -8.14 10.78
C ARG A 115 -1.32 -9.10 10.61
N ASP A 116 -1.61 -10.39 10.47
CA ASP A 116 -0.58 -11.42 10.29
C ASP A 116 0.22 -11.21 8.99
N ILE A 117 -0.47 -10.82 7.91
CA ILE A 117 0.18 -10.46 6.64
C ILE A 117 1.12 -9.27 6.82
N ALA A 118 0.70 -8.22 7.54
CA ALA A 118 1.56 -7.07 7.80
C ALA A 118 2.81 -7.47 8.61
N ILE A 119 2.62 -8.26 9.67
CA ILE A 119 3.70 -8.70 10.57
C ILE A 119 4.74 -9.54 9.82
N LYS A 120 4.29 -10.43 8.93
CA LYS A 120 5.20 -11.24 8.08
C LYS A 120 6.14 -10.39 7.20
N ALA A 121 5.77 -9.15 6.89
CA ALA A 121 6.59 -8.21 6.13
C ALA A 121 7.39 -7.23 7.02
N GLY A 122 7.44 -7.47 8.34
CA GLY A 122 8.26 -6.71 9.29
C GLY A 122 7.52 -5.60 10.03
N ALA A 123 6.22 -5.40 9.80
CA ALA A 123 5.42 -4.48 10.59
C ALA A 123 5.19 -5.00 12.02
N GLU A 124 4.86 -4.12 12.97
CA GLU A 124 4.44 -4.52 14.32
C GLU A 124 2.96 -4.90 14.36
N GLY A 125 2.17 -4.39 13.41
CA GLY A 125 0.76 -4.73 13.27
C GLY A 125 0.05 -3.89 12.21
N ALA A 126 -1.26 -4.05 12.14
CA ALA A 126 -2.12 -3.25 11.29
C ALA A 126 -3.46 -2.94 11.96
N LEU A 127 -4.03 -1.78 11.65
CA LEU A 127 -5.39 -1.39 12.00
C LEU A 127 -6.27 -1.48 10.76
N VAL A 128 -7.50 -1.97 10.93
CA VAL A 128 -8.51 -2.01 9.87
C VAL A 128 -9.72 -1.21 10.33
N LEU A 129 -9.95 -0.10 9.65
CA LEU A 129 -10.95 0.90 9.98
C LEU A 129 -11.97 1.03 8.84
N ARG A 130 -13.19 1.39 9.18
CA ARG A 130 -14.25 1.72 8.23
C ARG A 130 -14.70 3.14 8.42
N ALA A 131 -14.73 3.90 7.32
CA ALA A 131 -15.31 5.23 7.30
C ALA A 131 -16.82 5.15 7.39
N SER A 132 -17.39 5.94 8.29
CA SER A 132 -18.83 6.12 8.48
C SER A 132 -19.16 7.62 8.47
N ASN A 133 -20.45 7.96 8.47
CA ASN A 133 -20.89 9.35 8.60
C ASN A 133 -20.40 10.01 9.90
N ASN A 134 -20.07 9.22 10.93
CA ASN A 134 -19.61 9.70 12.24
C ASN A 134 -18.09 9.54 12.42
N GLY A 135 -17.32 9.45 11.33
CA GLY A 135 -15.87 9.24 11.36
C GLY A 135 -15.45 7.79 11.10
N LEU A 136 -14.17 7.50 11.36
CA LEU A 136 -13.55 6.19 11.31
C LEU A 136 -13.96 5.37 12.53
N LYS A 137 -14.26 4.11 12.26
CA LYS A 137 -14.58 3.11 13.29
C LYS A 137 -13.72 1.88 13.10
N PHE A 138 -13.40 1.20 14.19
CA PHE A 138 -12.75 -0.09 14.08
C PHE A 138 -13.71 -1.11 13.46
N VAL A 139 -13.21 -1.95 12.55
CA VAL A 139 -13.99 -3.07 12.03
C VAL A 139 -14.15 -4.16 13.09
N ASP A 140 -13.15 -4.31 13.97
CA ASP A 140 -13.16 -5.25 15.08
C ASP A 140 -13.88 -4.65 16.31
N PRO A 141 -14.99 -5.26 16.79
CA PRO A 141 -15.72 -4.79 17.97
C PRO A 141 -14.86 -4.68 19.23
N ALA A 142 -13.82 -5.52 19.38
CA ALA A 142 -12.96 -5.55 20.55
C ALA A 142 -12.12 -4.27 20.73
N THR A 143 -12.05 -3.41 19.70
CA THR A 143 -11.21 -2.20 19.71
C THR A 143 -12.02 -0.90 19.72
N ARG A 144 -13.35 -0.98 19.90
CA ARG A 144 -14.25 0.19 19.89
C ARG A 144 -13.95 1.23 20.97
N GLU A 145 -13.40 0.83 22.11
CA GLU A 145 -13.02 1.75 23.19
C GLU A 145 -11.97 2.80 22.76
N TYR A 146 -11.20 2.51 21.70
CA TYR A 146 -10.18 3.42 21.17
C TYR A 146 -10.69 4.33 20.04
N GLU A 147 -11.98 4.29 19.68
CA GLU A 147 -12.52 5.07 18.55
C GLU A 147 -12.26 6.58 18.72
N GLN A 148 -12.34 7.12 19.94
CA GLN A 148 -12.08 8.53 20.22
C GLN A 148 -10.64 8.96 19.86
N LYS A 149 -9.70 8.02 19.80
CA LYS A 149 -8.30 8.28 19.43
C LYS A 149 -8.08 8.31 17.91
N LEU A 150 -9.07 7.94 17.10
CA LEU A 150 -8.94 7.88 15.63
C LEU A 150 -8.98 9.26 14.95
N HIS A 151 -9.43 10.31 15.65
CA HIS A 151 -9.48 11.67 15.10
C HIS A 151 -8.13 12.19 14.60
N SER A 152 -6.99 11.73 15.17
CA SER A 152 -5.66 12.07 14.67
C SER A 152 -5.44 11.54 13.25
N ILE A 153 -5.88 10.31 12.96
CA ILE A 153 -5.79 9.65 11.66
C ILE A 153 -6.77 10.29 10.68
N GLU A 154 -8.01 10.52 11.11
CA GLU A 154 -9.06 11.15 10.28
C GLU A 154 -8.63 12.48 9.70
N ARG A 155 -8.07 13.38 10.53
CA ARG A 155 -7.63 14.71 10.08
C ARG A 155 -6.54 14.67 9.02
N GLN A 156 -5.78 13.57 8.98
CA GLN A 156 -4.76 13.39 7.97
C GLN A 156 -5.36 12.86 6.67
N LEU A 157 -6.38 12.02 6.70
CA LEU A 157 -6.98 11.43 5.49
C LEU A 157 -8.05 12.35 4.87
N LYS A 158 -7.93 12.65 3.58
CA LYS A 158 -8.87 13.54 2.88
C LYS A 158 -9.81 12.74 1.97
N GLY A 159 -11.06 13.18 1.89
CA GLY A 159 -12.03 12.64 0.93
C GLY A 159 -12.53 11.23 1.24
N LEU A 160 -12.47 10.79 2.50
CA LEU A 160 -13.12 9.57 2.97
C LEU A 160 -14.63 9.63 2.68
N ARG A 161 -15.19 8.55 2.14
CA ARG A 161 -16.64 8.39 1.92
C ARG A 161 -17.16 7.28 2.83
N ASN A 162 -18.46 7.29 3.11
CA ASN A 162 -19.11 6.23 3.86
C ASN A 162 -18.80 4.85 3.23
N ASN A 163 -18.48 3.87 4.06
CA ASN A 163 -18.02 2.51 3.69
C ASN A 163 -16.66 2.41 2.99
N ASP A 164 -15.89 3.50 2.85
CA ASP A 164 -14.48 3.38 2.50
C ASP A 164 -13.73 2.65 3.62
N THR A 165 -12.69 1.88 3.25
CA THR A 165 -11.86 1.15 4.20
C THR A 165 -10.53 1.86 4.33
N VAL A 166 -10.04 1.97 5.57
CA VAL A 166 -8.71 2.49 5.86
C VAL A 166 -7.92 1.38 6.52
N ILE A 167 -6.78 1.03 5.94
CA ILE A 167 -5.84 0.08 6.55
C ILE A 167 -4.59 0.85 6.93
N VAL A 168 -4.16 0.73 8.18
CA VAL A 168 -2.95 1.39 8.68
C VAL A 168 -1.98 0.35 9.17
N SER A 169 -0.87 0.16 8.45
CA SER A 169 0.25 -0.64 8.93
C SER A 169 1.16 0.24 9.79
N PHE A 170 1.72 -0.30 10.87
CA PHE A 170 2.58 0.46 11.78
C PHE A 170 3.80 -0.34 12.25
N ALA A 171 4.89 0.37 12.51
CA ALA A 171 6.13 -0.20 13.02
C ALA A 171 7.03 0.88 13.66
N GLN A 172 8.11 0.47 14.32
CA GLN A 172 9.14 1.39 14.83
C GLN A 172 9.76 2.27 13.74
N ASN A 173 9.96 1.71 12.54
CA ASN A 173 10.51 2.43 11.40
C ASN A 173 9.49 2.52 10.25
N ALA A 174 9.60 3.58 9.44
CA ALA A 174 8.65 3.84 8.36
C ALA A 174 8.74 2.81 7.22
N GLU A 175 9.92 2.22 7.01
CA GLU A 175 10.15 1.21 5.96
C GLU A 175 9.32 -0.05 6.22
N ASN A 176 9.34 -0.57 7.43
CA ASN A 176 8.58 -1.74 7.84
C ASN A 176 7.07 -1.47 7.85
N ALA A 177 6.64 -0.27 8.28
CA ALA A 177 5.24 0.12 8.19
C ALA A 177 4.76 0.11 6.73
N LYS A 178 5.56 0.69 5.82
CA LYS A 178 5.30 0.70 4.39
C LYS A 178 5.31 -0.71 3.77
N ALA A 179 6.29 -1.53 4.11
CA ALA A 179 6.41 -2.92 3.68
C ALA A 179 5.19 -3.75 4.09
N GLY A 180 4.76 -3.64 5.35
CA GLY A 180 3.57 -4.29 5.87
C GLY A 180 2.31 -3.94 5.07
N LEU A 181 2.10 -2.65 4.77
CA LEU A 181 0.93 -2.22 4.01
C LEU A 181 0.95 -2.74 2.58
N TRP A 182 2.10 -2.71 1.92
CA TRP A 182 2.19 -3.23 0.56
C TRP A 182 2.01 -4.74 0.49
N ASN A 183 2.48 -5.49 1.49
CA ASN A 183 2.22 -6.93 1.56
C ASN A 183 0.72 -7.22 1.73
N ILE A 184 0.00 -6.40 2.50
CA ILE A 184 -1.47 -6.48 2.57
C ILE A 184 -2.11 -6.22 1.21
N ILE A 185 -1.67 -5.18 0.49
CA ILE A 185 -2.18 -4.83 -0.85
C ILE A 185 -1.97 -5.97 -1.84
N GLU A 186 -0.79 -6.58 -1.83
CA GLU A 186 -0.48 -7.74 -2.66
C GLU A 186 -1.47 -8.89 -2.43
N ASN A 187 -1.70 -9.24 -1.17
CA ASN A 187 -2.63 -10.31 -0.80
C ASN A 187 -4.08 -9.97 -1.16
N LEU A 188 -4.50 -8.72 -0.99
CA LEU A 188 -5.84 -8.25 -1.42
C LEU A 188 -6.05 -8.39 -2.93
N ILE A 189 -5.01 -8.17 -3.72
CA ILE A 189 -5.11 -8.30 -5.19
C ILE A 189 -5.12 -9.75 -5.63
N ASN A 190 -4.38 -10.62 -4.94
CA ASN A 190 -4.30 -12.04 -5.28
C ASN A 190 -5.52 -12.83 -4.78
N ALA A 191 -6.20 -12.35 -3.74
CA ALA A 191 -7.40 -12.98 -3.18
C ALA A 191 -8.70 -12.64 -3.93
N GLY A 192 -8.70 -11.69 -4.88
CA GLY A 192 -9.90 -11.16 -5.53
C GLY A 192 -9.96 -11.35 -7.04
#